data_AF-A0A916SD14-F1
#
_entry.id   AF-A0A916SD14-F1
#
_cell.length_a   1.000
_cell.length_b   1.000
_cell.length_c   1.000
_cell.angle_alpha   90.00
_cell.angle_beta   90.00
_cell.angle_gamma   90.00
#
_symmetry.space_group_name_H-M   'P 1'
#
loop_
_entity.id
_entity.type
_entity.pdbx_description
1 polymer ?
#
loop_
_entity_poly.entity_id
_entity_poly.type
_entity_poly.pdbx_seq_one_letter_code
_entity_poly.pdbx_strand_id
1 'polypeptide(L)'
;MISNSRGPETLTGLVAELGPRARAATSAEAAAAGDFAVVTVPLKNYTEVPVAELAGKIVIDTNNYYFERDGHIAELDDGTATVTGLLQAHLAESRVAKGFNSITFGDITTAGAPAGTPGRRALVTASDFDDAAALITRLYNEFGFDTVNAGPLSESWRTDRDTPAYGAAGDAATMTRLLAEAERNVDTE
;
A
#
# COMPACT_ATOMS: atom_id res chain seq x y z
N MET A 1 14.68 -5.20 6.17
CA MET A 1 14.34 -6.31 7.09
C MET A 1 12.92 -6.77 6.77
N ILE A 2 12.54 -7.98 7.15
CA ILE A 2 11.19 -8.52 6.92
C ILE A 2 10.69 -9.11 8.24
N SER A 3 9.43 -8.88 8.56
CA SER A 3 8.77 -9.43 9.75
C SER A 3 7.41 -10.00 9.41
N ASN A 4 6.90 -10.87 10.28
CA ASN A 4 5.49 -11.28 10.30
C ASN A 4 5.10 -11.61 11.76
N SER A 5 3.81 -11.82 12.02
CA SER A 5 3.31 -12.11 13.37
C SER A 5 3.67 -13.51 13.92
N ARG A 6 4.21 -14.40 13.08
CA ARG A 6 4.58 -15.78 13.45
C ARG A 6 6.05 -15.93 13.86
N GLY A 7 6.80 -14.83 13.92
CA GLY A 7 8.20 -14.82 14.34
C GLY A 7 9.19 -14.92 13.18
N PRO A 8 10.40 -14.33 13.34
CA PRO A 8 11.42 -14.26 12.30
C PRO A 8 11.90 -15.63 11.81
N GLU A 9 11.86 -16.65 12.65
CA GLU A 9 12.23 -18.03 12.32
C GLU A 9 11.40 -18.60 11.17
N THR A 10 10.15 -18.16 11.01
CA THR A 10 9.26 -18.60 9.93
C THR A 10 9.63 -18.00 8.57
N LEU A 11 10.52 -17.01 8.54
CA LEU A 11 10.97 -16.32 7.33
C LEU A 11 12.32 -16.83 6.81
N THR A 12 12.90 -17.87 7.41
CA THR A 12 14.24 -18.37 7.05
C THR A 12 14.35 -18.72 5.57
N GLY A 13 13.34 -19.39 4.98
CA GLY A 13 13.32 -19.72 3.56
C GLY A 13 13.30 -18.49 2.66
N LEU A 14 12.46 -17.51 2.99
CA LEU A 14 12.36 -16.24 2.24
C LEU A 14 13.65 -15.43 2.31
N VAL A 15 14.28 -15.36 3.49
CA VAL A 15 15.57 -14.67 3.64
C VAL A 15 16.66 -15.34 2.79
N ALA A 16 16.67 -16.68 2.73
CA ALA A 16 17.62 -17.41 1.91
C ALA A 16 17.42 -17.12 0.41
N GLU A 17 16.16 -17.04 -0.05
CA GLU A 17 15.81 -16.68 -1.43
C GLU A 17 16.24 -15.25 -1.79
N LEU A 18 15.97 -14.29 -0.91
CA LEU A 18 16.29 -12.87 -1.13
C LEU A 18 17.79 -12.54 -1.00
N GLY A 19 18.55 -13.43 -0.36
CA GLY A 19 20.00 -13.32 -0.23
C GLY A 19 20.48 -12.39 0.89
N PRO A 20 21.78 -12.04 0.92
CA PRO A 20 22.47 -11.53 2.12
C PRO A 20 22.05 -10.12 2.55
N ARG A 21 21.27 -9.41 1.73
CA ARG A 21 20.73 -8.08 2.08
C ARG A 21 19.39 -8.16 2.81
N ALA A 22 18.77 -9.34 2.85
CA ALA A 22 17.55 -9.59 3.61
C ALA A 22 17.89 -10.14 5.00
N ARG A 23 17.08 -9.77 5.98
CA ARG A 23 17.15 -10.28 7.35
C ARG A 23 15.74 -10.31 7.93
N ALA A 24 15.40 -11.42 8.59
CA ALA A 24 14.18 -11.54 9.36
C ALA A 24 14.32 -10.86 10.74
N ALA A 25 13.25 -10.23 11.20
CA ALA A 25 13.17 -9.57 12.51
C ALA A 25 11.74 -9.66 13.06
N THR A 26 11.56 -9.29 14.32
CA THR A 26 10.24 -8.94 14.83
C THR A 26 9.70 -7.66 14.18
N SER A 27 8.38 -7.43 14.26
CA SER A 27 7.79 -6.21 13.69
C SER A 27 8.35 -4.93 14.33
N ALA A 28 8.58 -4.93 15.65
CA ALA A 28 9.19 -3.80 16.35
C ALA A 28 10.63 -3.53 15.86
N GLU A 29 11.47 -4.56 15.73
CA GLU A 29 12.84 -4.40 15.24
C GLU A 29 12.88 -3.90 13.78
N ALA A 30 12.04 -4.46 12.91
CA ALA A 30 11.96 -4.05 11.52
C ALA A 30 11.46 -2.60 11.39
N ALA A 31 10.44 -2.24 12.16
CA ALA A 31 9.91 -0.88 12.22
C ALA A 31 10.96 0.11 12.74
N ALA A 32 11.65 -0.20 13.84
CA ALA A 32 12.65 0.68 14.44
C ALA A 32 13.87 0.91 13.53
N ALA A 33 14.32 -0.12 12.80
CA ALA A 33 15.52 -0.04 11.98
C ALA A 33 15.31 0.56 10.58
N GLY A 34 14.09 0.49 10.02
CA GLY A 34 13.81 0.99 8.68
C GLY A 34 13.73 2.52 8.62
N ASP A 35 14.19 3.11 7.51
CA ASP A 35 13.97 4.54 7.20
C ASP A 35 12.48 4.82 6.89
N PHE A 36 11.81 3.82 6.31
CA PHE A 36 10.38 3.74 6.10
C PHE A 36 9.93 2.28 6.24
N ALA A 37 8.63 2.06 6.38
CA ALA A 37 8.05 0.72 6.47
C ALA A 37 7.07 0.44 5.32
N VAL A 38 6.90 -0.83 4.96
CA VAL A 38 5.84 -1.29 4.06
C VAL A 38 4.96 -2.25 4.85
N VAL A 39 3.68 -1.95 4.98
CA VAL A 39 2.69 -2.73 5.72
C VAL A 39 1.94 -3.62 4.74
N THR A 40 2.13 -4.93 4.88
CA THR A 40 1.61 -5.97 3.98
C THR A 40 0.89 -7.10 4.75
N VAL A 41 0.17 -6.75 5.80
CA VAL A 41 -0.62 -7.68 6.62
C VAL A 41 -2.08 -7.71 6.16
N PRO A 42 -2.89 -8.74 6.48
CA PRO A 42 -4.34 -8.66 6.32
C PRO A 42 -4.90 -7.43 7.06
N LEU A 43 -5.87 -6.73 6.45
CA LEU A 43 -6.37 -5.47 7.00
C LEU A 43 -6.86 -5.62 8.44
N LYS A 44 -7.54 -6.70 8.81
CA LYS A 44 -7.99 -6.93 10.20
C LYS A 44 -6.89 -6.89 11.27
N ASN A 45 -5.62 -7.01 10.89
CA ASN A 45 -4.47 -6.97 11.78
C ASN A 45 -3.74 -5.61 11.76
N TYR A 46 -4.31 -4.56 11.14
CA TYR A 46 -3.63 -3.26 11.02
C TYR A 46 -3.29 -2.63 12.38
N THR A 47 -4.07 -2.93 13.42
CA THR A 47 -3.84 -2.48 14.79
C THR A 47 -2.65 -3.15 15.48
N GLU A 48 -2.14 -4.26 14.92
CA GLU A 48 -0.91 -4.92 15.40
C GLU A 48 0.36 -4.23 14.87
N VAL A 49 0.23 -3.27 13.95
CA VAL A 49 1.37 -2.52 13.41
C VAL A 49 1.95 -1.63 14.51
N PRO A 50 3.28 -1.66 14.76
CA PRO A 50 3.90 -0.98 15.90
C PRO A 50 3.86 0.55 15.77
N VAL A 51 3.13 1.21 16.67
CA VAL A 51 2.95 2.68 16.65
C VAL A 51 4.23 3.40 17.06
N ALA A 52 4.80 3.04 18.22
CA ALA A 52 5.92 3.77 18.82
C ALA A 52 7.18 3.75 17.92
N GLU A 53 7.48 2.59 17.33
CA GLU A 53 8.65 2.39 16.47
C GLU A 53 8.52 3.05 15.09
N LEU A 54 7.28 3.32 14.65
CA LEU A 54 7.00 3.99 13.38
C LEU A 54 6.77 5.50 13.53
N ALA A 55 6.68 6.03 14.74
CA ALA A 55 6.48 7.45 14.99
C ALA A 55 7.49 8.30 14.19
N GLY A 56 6.98 9.28 13.44
CA GLY A 56 7.75 10.17 12.59
C GLY A 56 8.24 9.55 11.28
N LYS A 57 7.93 8.29 10.96
CA LYS A 57 8.38 7.61 9.73
C LYS A 57 7.31 7.64 8.63
N ILE A 58 7.77 7.42 7.40
CA ILE A 58 6.86 7.15 6.28
C ILE A 58 6.47 5.68 6.31
N VAL A 59 5.18 5.41 6.10
CA VAL A 59 4.62 4.05 6.07
C VAL A 59 3.84 3.86 4.78
N ILE A 60 4.20 2.84 4.02
CA ILE A 60 3.56 2.47 2.77
C ILE A 60 2.50 1.41 3.08
N ASP A 61 1.24 1.75 2.88
CA ASP A 61 0.12 0.84 3.04
C ASP A 61 -0.21 0.16 1.72
N THR A 62 -0.18 -1.17 1.70
CA THR A 62 -0.56 -1.98 0.54
C THR A 62 -1.92 -2.66 0.71
N ASN A 63 -2.70 -2.28 1.74
CA ASN A 63 -3.92 -2.99 2.07
C ASN A 63 -5.06 -2.79 1.07
N ASN A 64 -5.87 -3.83 1.02
CA ASN A 64 -7.19 -3.87 0.40
C ASN A 64 -8.15 -4.54 1.39
N TYR A 65 -9.35 -4.01 1.48
CA TYR A 65 -10.40 -4.54 2.34
C TYR A 65 -11.11 -5.71 1.68
N TYR A 66 -11.10 -6.86 2.34
CA TYR A 66 -11.80 -8.07 1.93
C TYR A 66 -12.65 -8.56 3.11
N PHE A 67 -13.94 -8.22 3.14
CA PHE A 67 -14.82 -8.55 4.27
C PHE A 67 -14.84 -10.06 4.60
N GLU A 68 -14.64 -10.94 3.60
CA GLU A 68 -14.55 -12.39 3.79
C GLU A 68 -13.31 -12.82 4.59
N ARG A 69 -12.21 -12.05 4.51
CA ARG A 69 -10.96 -12.29 5.22
C ARG A 69 -10.88 -11.50 6.52
N ASP A 70 -11.33 -10.26 6.46
CA ASP A 70 -11.11 -9.23 7.46
C ASP A 70 -12.29 -9.12 8.45
N GLY A 71 -13.46 -9.67 8.11
CA GLY A 71 -14.72 -9.37 8.78
C GLY A 71 -15.25 -7.99 8.35
N HIS A 72 -16.49 -7.70 8.72
CA HIS A 72 -17.10 -6.40 8.46
C HIS A 72 -16.47 -5.30 9.33
N ILE A 73 -16.05 -4.21 8.71
CA ILE A 73 -15.52 -3.00 9.34
C ILE A 73 -16.51 -1.88 9.02
N ALA A 74 -17.30 -1.48 10.02
CA ALA A 74 -18.45 -0.60 9.83
C ALA A 74 -18.09 0.70 9.11
N GLU A 75 -16.97 1.33 9.47
CA GLU A 75 -16.54 2.60 8.89
C GLU A 75 -16.11 2.48 7.40
N LEU A 76 -15.76 1.28 6.95
CA LEU A 76 -15.48 1.02 5.53
C LEU A 76 -16.75 0.63 4.78
N ASP A 77 -17.62 -0.16 5.41
CA ASP A 77 -18.89 -0.59 4.83
C ASP A 77 -19.82 0.61 4.58
N ASP A 78 -19.86 1.57 5.50
CA ASP A 78 -20.68 2.80 5.38
C ASP A 78 -19.98 3.95 4.65
N GLY A 79 -18.71 3.77 4.26
CA GLY A 79 -17.92 4.79 3.58
C GLY A 79 -17.60 6.03 4.42
N THR A 80 -17.51 5.92 5.75
CA THR A 80 -17.04 7.04 6.60
C THR A 80 -15.51 7.08 6.73
N ALA A 81 -14.81 6.00 6.39
CA ALA A 81 -13.36 5.90 6.36
C ALA A 81 -12.83 5.35 5.01
N THR A 82 -11.51 5.39 4.85
CA THR A 82 -10.80 4.67 3.78
C THR A 82 -9.85 3.66 4.40
N VAL A 83 -9.50 2.60 3.67
CA VAL A 83 -8.62 1.52 4.15
C VAL A 83 -7.31 2.09 4.72
N THR A 84 -6.66 2.96 3.95
CA THR A 84 -5.40 3.58 4.36
C THR A 84 -5.61 4.68 5.41
N GLY A 85 -6.78 5.33 5.43
CA GLY A 85 -7.18 6.24 6.50
C GLY A 85 -7.23 5.57 7.88
N LEU A 86 -7.70 4.31 7.96
CA LEU A 86 -7.67 3.54 9.22
C LEU A 86 -6.24 3.32 9.72
N LEU A 87 -5.30 2.98 8.83
CA LEU A 87 -3.91 2.83 9.21
C LEU A 87 -3.28 4.16 9.63
N GLN A 88 -3.60 5.26 8.95
CA GLN A 88 -3.14 6.60 9.35
C GLN A 88 -3.67 7.00 10.74
N ALA A 89 -4.93 6.67 11.06
CA ALA A 89 -5.50 6.94 12.37
C ALA A 89 -4.81 6.14 13.49
N HIS A 90 -4.46 4.87 13.22
CA HIS A 90 -3.67 4.04 14.15
C HIS A 90 -2.23 4.55 14.30
N LEU A 91 -1.62 5.00 13.21
CA LEU A 91 -0.26 5.53 13.18
C LEU A 91 -0.25 7.06 13.18
N ALA A 92 -0.88 7.67 14.18
CA ALA A 92 -1.13 9.12 14.24
C ALA A 92 0.13 9.99 14.16
N GLU A 93 1.30 9.48 14.58
CA GLU A 93 2.58 10.19 14.51
C GLU A 93 3.39 9.87 13.24
N SER A 94 2.88 8.99 12.37
CA SER A 94 3.52 8.58 11.11
C SER A 94 2.89 9.30 9.91
N ARG A 95 3.56 9.17 8.76
CA ARG A 95 3.09 9.70 7.47
C ARG A 95 2.77 8.55 6.54
N VAL A 96 1.48 8.21 6.42
CA VAL A 96 1.03 7.04 5.66
C VAL A 96 0.71 7.40 4.21
N ALA A 97 1.18 6.59 3.27
CA ALA A 97 0.80 6.67 1.86
C ALA A 97 0.28 5.31 1.37
N LYS A 98 -0.78 5.32 0.57
CA LYS A 98 -1.26 4.12 -0.13
C LYS A 98 -0.35 3.85 -1.34
N GLY A 99 0.06 2.60 -1.52
CA GLY A 99 0.83 2.19 -2.69
C GLY A 99 0.84 0.68 -2.90
N PHE A 100 1.10 0.25 -4.13
CA PHE A 100 1.11 -1.15 -4.57
C PHE A 100 -0.18 -1.96 -4.33
N ASN A 101 -1.25 -1.34 -3.84
CA ASN A 101 -2.49 -2.06 -3.51
C ASN A 101 -3.25 -2.53 -4.76
N SER A 102 -3.14 -1.80 -5.89
CA SER A 102 -3.93 -2.03 -7.09
C SER A 102 -3.20 -2.83 -8.19
N ILE A 103 -2.04 -3.43 -7.87
CA ILE A 103 -1.28 -4.30 -8.78
C ILE A 103 -1.24 -5.74 -8.26
N THR A 104 -1.40 -6.71 -9.17
CA THR A 104 -1.23 -8.14 -8.84
C THR A 104 0.22 -8.43 -8.47
N PHE A 105 0.46 -9.17 -7.38
CA PHE A 105 1.81 -9.37 -6.83
C PHE A 105 2.85 -9.90 -7.85
N GLY A 106 2.44 -10.77 -8.78
CA GLY A 106 3.33 -11.31 -9.82
C GLY A 106 3.76 -10.26 -10.86
N ASP A 107 2.97 -9.22 -11.07
CA ASP A 107 3.27 -8.15 -12.01
C ASP A 107 4.29 -7.16 -11.43
N ILE A 108 4.42 -7.06 -10.10
CA ILE A 108 5.35 -6.13 -9.44
C ILE A 108 6.79 -6.39 -9.91
N THR A 109 7.16 -7.65 -10.13
CA THR A 109 8.52 -8.04 -10.53
C THR A 109 8.69 -8.26 -12.04
N THR A 110 7.61 -8.19 -12.82
CA THR A 110 7.64 -8.58 -14.25
C THR A 110 7.12 -7.51 -15.21
N ALA A 111 6.28 -6.57 -14.75
CA ALA A 111 5.63 -5.57 -15.60
C ALA A 111 6.36 -4.22 -15.65
N GLY A 112 7.48 -4.08 -14.94
CA GLY A 112 8.28 -2.85 -14.95
C GLY A 112 8.95 -2.58 -16.29
N ALA A 113 8.98 -1.31 -16.71
CA ALA A 113 9.68 -0.84 -17.90
C ALA A 113 10.55 0.40 -17.61
N PRO A 114 11.62 0.66 -18.39
CA PRO A 114 12.43 1.86 -18.24
C PRO A 114 11.60 3.16 -18.31
N ALA A 115 12.08 4.20 -17.63
CA ALA A 115 11.44 5.51 -17.68
C ALA A 115 11.37 6.04 -19.14
N GLY A 116 10.23 6.59 -19.53
CA GLY A 116 9.98 7.10 -20.88
C GLY A 116 9.54 6.04 -21.90
N THR A 117 9.43 4.76 -21.52
CA THR A 117 8.80 3.75 -22.39
C THR A 117 7.35 4.15 -22.70
N PRO A 118 6.95 4.22 -23.99
CA PRO A 118 5.56 4.51 -24.34
C PRO A 118 4.60 3.48 -23.73
N GLY A 119 3.53 3.96 -23.09
CA GLY A 119 2.55 3.09 -22.43
C GLY A 119 3.09 2.40 -21.16
N ARG A 120 4.16 2.91 -20.55
CA ARG A 120 4.67 2.41 -19.26
C ARG A 120 3.55 2.36 -18.24
N ARG A 121 3.40 1.20 -17.59
CA ARG A 121 2.32 0.97 -16.62
C ARG A 121 2.43 1.97 -15.48
N ALA A 122 1.32 2.61 -15.15
CA ALA A 122 1.24 3.50 -14.01
C ALA A 122 0.59 2.80 -12.82
N LEU A 123 1.08 3.12 -11.62
CA LEU A 123 0.48 2.75 -10.35
C LEU A 123 -0.01 4.00 -9.64
N VAL A 124 -1.03 3.83 -8.80
CA VAL A 124 -1.66 4.94 -8.08
C VAL A 124 -1.08 5.05 -6.67
N THR A 125 -0.97 6.28 -6.17
CA THR A 125 -0.69 6.57 -4.77
C THR A 125 -1.64 7.65 -4.25
N ALA A 126 -1.86 7.66 -2.93
CA ALA A 126 -2.60 8.70 -2.23
C ALA A 126 -1.97 8.91 -0.85
N SER A 127 -1.89 10.15 -0.38
CA SER A 127 -1.27 10.53 0.90
C SER A 127 -1.67 11.96 1.28
N ASP A 128 -1.84 12.22 2.57
CA ASP A 128 -1.99 13.58 3.10
C ASP A 128 -0.63 14.30 3.29
N PHE A 129 0.47 13.60 3.01
CA PHE A 129 1.84 14.08 3.16
C PHE A 129 2.60 14.01 1.84
N ASP A 130 3.11 15.16 1.39
CA ASP A 130 3.85 15.30 0.13
C ASP A 130 5.13 14.48 0.09
N ASP A 131 5.85 14.37 1.22
CA ASP A 131 7.11 13.61 1.31
C ASP A 131 6.87 12.10 1.17
N ALA A 132 5.77 11.59 1.73
CA ALA A 132 5.34 10.20 1.60
C ALA A 132 4.89 9.87 0.17
N ALA A 133 4.08 10.73 -0.47
CA ALA A 133 3.72 10.58 -1.88
C ALA A 133 4.96 10.61 -2.79
N ALA A 134 5.89 11.53 -2.54
CA ALA A 134 7.14 11.64 -3.30
C ALA A 134 8.03 10.41 -3.14
N LEU A 135 8.06 9.77 -1.95
CA LEU A 135 8.76 8.50 -1.77
C LEU A 135 8.17 7.41 -2.65
N ILE A 136 6.84 7.25 -2.67
CA ILE A 136 6.17 6.27 -3.54
C ILE A 136 6.47 6.53 -5.00
N THR A 137 6.39 7.78 -5.46
CA THR A 137 6.71 8.15 -6.84
C THR A 137 8.13 7.73 -7.23
N ARG A 138 9.12 7.94 -6.34
CA ARG A 138 10.50 7.49 -6.59
C ARG A 138 10.59 5.96 -6.67
N LEU A 139 9.97 5.25 -5.73
CA LEU A 139 9.98 3.78 -5.71
C LEU A 139 9.31 3.18 -6.95
N TYR A 140 8.16 3.70 -7.36
CA TYR A 140 7.50 3.28 -8.60
C TYR A 140 8.42 3.50 -9.79
N ASN A 141 9.04 4.67 -9.90
CA ASN A 141 9.96 4.93 -11.00
C ASN A 141 11.17 3.99 -11.00
N GLU A 142 11.76 3.70 -9.84
CA GLU A 142 12.86 2.73 -9.68
C GLU A 142 12.44 1.31 -10.05
N PHE A 143 11.20 0.93 -9.75
CA PHE A 143 10.65 -0.40 -10.06
C PHE A 143 10.07 -0.53 -11.47
N GLY A 144 10.12 0.53 -12.27
CA GLY A 144 9.70 0.47 -13.66
C GLY A 144 8.26 0.91 -13.94
N PHE A 145 7.63 1.65 -13.02
CA PHE A 145 6.26 2.14 -13.14
C PHE A 145 6.18 3.67 -13.15
N ASP A 146 5.23 4.20 -13.89
CA ASP A 146 4.80 5.60 -13.76
C ASP A 146 3.90 5.77 -12.53
N THR A 147 3.67 7.00 -12.11
CA THR A 147 2.82 7.30 -10.94
C THR A 147 1.66 8.19 -11.32
N VAL A 148 0.47 7.86 -10.81
CA VAL A 148 -0.66 8.79 -10.71
C VAL A 148 -0.92 9.05 -9.22
N ASN A 149 -0.83 10.31 -8.81
CA ASN A 149 -1.17 10.69 -7.43
C ASN A 149 -2.66 11.07 -7.39
N ALA A 150 -3.46 10.32 -6.63
CA ALA A 150 -4.89 10.56 -6.42
C ALA A 150 -5.16 11.69 -5.40
N GLY A 151 -4.12 12.23 -4.76
CA GLY A 151 -4.21 13.30 -3.78
C GLY A 151 -4.33 12.77 -2.34
N PRO A 152 -5.19 13.36 -1.50
CA PRO A 152 -5.29 13.02 -0.08
C PRO A 152 -5.82 11.60 0.16
N LEU A 153 -5.64 11.08 1.38
CA LEU A 153 -6.13 9.76 1.78
C LEU A 153 -7.65 9.65 1.69
N SER A 154 -8.38 10.76 1.71
CA SER A 154 -9.83 10.78 1.46
C SER A 154 -10.22 10.35 0.05
N GLU A 155 -9.30 10.39 -0.92
CA GLU A 155 -9.51 9.93 -2.30
C GLU A 155 -8.94 8.53 -2.56
N SER A 156 -8.30 7.90 -1.55
CA SER A 156 -7.60 6.63 -1.72
C SER A 156 -8.53 5.47 -2.09
N TRP A 157 -9.82 5.58 -1.75
CA TRP A 157 -10.85 4.57 -2.02
C TRP A 157 -11.05 4.32 -3.52
N ARG A 158 -10.68 5.26 -4.40
CA ARG A 158 -10.77 5.11 -5.87
C ARG A 158 -9.89 3.99 -6.44
N THR A 159 -9.05 3.40 -5.59
CA THR A 159 -8.15 2.28 -5.92
C THR A 159 -8.44 1.04 -5.09
N ASP A 160 -9.47 1.06 -4.23
CA ASP A 160 -9.84 -0.08 -3.40
C ASP A 160 -10.51 -1.17 -4.23
N ARG A 161 -10.68 -2.35 -3.62
CA ARG A 161 -11.36 -3.50 -4.22
C ARG A 161 -12.67 -3.07 -4.90
N ASP A 162 -12.96 -3.70 -6.03
CA ASP A 162 -14.19 -3.51 -6.81
C ASP A 162 -14.35 -2.13 -7.49
N THR A 163 -13.33 -1.27 -7.43
CA THR A 163 -13.25 -0.05 -8.25
C THR A 163 -12.56 -0.30 -9.60
N PRO A 164 -12.79 0.54 -10.64
CA PRO A 164 -12.22 0.33 -11.98
C PRO A 164 -10.68 0.29 -12.03
N ALA A 165 -10.00 1.00 -11.12
CA ALA A 165 -8.53 1.02 -11.07
C ALA A 165 -7.94 -0.22 -10.37
N TYR A 166 -8.74 -1.02 -9.68
CA TYR A 166 -8.27 -2.16 -8.91
C TYR A 166 -7.81 -3.31 -9.81
N GLY A 167 -6.52 -3.65 -9.76
CA GLY A 167 -5.94 -4.72 -10.59
C GLY A 167 -5.76 -4.34 -12.07
N ALA A 168 -6.17 -3.13 -12.47
CA ALA A 168 -6.08 -2.68 -13.84
C ALA A 168 -4.62 -2.51 -14.30
N ALA A 169 -4.39 -2.72 -15.59
CA ALA A 169 -3.12 -2.46 -16.26
C ALA A 169 -3.31 -1.36 -17.30
N GLY A 170 -2.45 -0.35 -17.28
CA GLY A 170 -2.54 0.80 -18.18
C GLY A 170 -1.53 1.87 -17.79
N ASP A 171 -1.37 2.84 -18.68
CA ASP A 171 -0.52 4.00 -18.47
C ASP A 171 -1.18 5.05 -17.56
N ALA A 172 -0.50 6.17 -17.33
CA ALA A 172 -0.99 7.24 -16.47
C ALA A 172 -2.34 7.83 -16.96
N ALA A 173 -2.55 7.94 -18.28
CA ALA A 173 -3.80 8.42 -18.84
C ALA A 173 -4.95 7.44 -18.56
N THR A 174 -4.68 6.14 -18.72
CA THR A 174 -5.63 5.07 -18.39
C THR A 174 -5.98 5.09 -16.92
N MET A 175 -4.99 5.14 -16.01
CA MET A 175 -5.24 5.18 -14.57
C MET A 175 -6.01 6.43 -14.16
N THR A 176 -5.67 7.60 -14.69
CA THR A 176 -6.38 8.86 -14.41
C THR A 176 -7.86 8.75 -14.79
N ARG A 177 -8.18 8.15 -15.95
CA ARG A 177 -9.55 7.91 -16.38
C ARG A 177 -10.28 6.94 -15.44
N LEU A 178 -9.65 5.81 -15.07
CA LEU A 178 -10.26 4.81 -14.18
C LEU A 178 -10.55 5.38 -12.79
N LEU A 179 -9.68 6.26 -12.26
CA LEU A 179 -9.93 6.96 -11.00
C LEU A 179 -11.15 7.89 -11.08
N ALA A 180 -11.36 8.55 -12.23
CA ALA A 180 -12.51 9.43 -12.45
C ALA A 180 -13.83 8.64 -12.59
N GLU A 181 -13.77 7.40 -13.08
CA GLU A 181 -14.90 6.47 -13.22
C GLU A 181 -15.26 5.74 -11.91
N ALA A 182 -14.41 5.83 -10.88
CA ALA A 182 -14.68 5.18 -9.60
C ALA A 182 -15.91 5.79 -8.92
N GLU A 183 -16.90 4.95 -8.62
CA GLU A 183 -18.07 5.27 -7.83
C GLU A 183 -17.93 4.64 -6.44
N ARG A 184 -18.33 5.40 -5.41
CA ARG A 184 -18.24 4.91 -4.04
C ARG A 184 -19.49 4.08 -3.75
N ASN A 185 -19.35 2.77 -3.83
CA ASN A 185 -20.38 1.84 -3.41
C ASN A 185 -20.41 1.84 -1.88
N VAL A 186 -21.36 2.57 -1.31
CA VAL A 186 -21.77 2.38 0.09
C VAL A 186 -22.83 1.30 0.08
N ASP A 187 -22.61 0.22 0.84
CA ASP A 187 -23.63 -0.80 1.02
C ASP A 187 -24.80 -0.12 1.75
N THR A 188 -25.84 0.18 0.98
CA THR A 188 -27.13 0.59 1.53
C THR A 188 -27.91 -0.70 1.76
N GLU A 189 -28.19 -1.00 3.03
CA GLU A 189 -28.98 -2.17 3.45
C GLU A 189 -30.23 -2.43 2.59
#